data_AF-W4HLW7-F1
#
_entry.id   AF-W4HLW7-F1
#
_cell.length_a   1.000
_cell.length_b   1.000
_cell.length_c   1.000
_cell.angle_alpha   90.00
_cell.angle_beta   90.00
_cell.angle_gamma   90.00
#
_symmetry.space_group_name_H-M   'P 1'
#
loop_
_entity.id
_entity.type
_entity.pdbx_description
1 polymer ?
#
loop_
_entity_poly.entity_id
_entity_poly.type
_entity_poly.pdbx_seq_one_letter_code
_entity_poly.pdbx_strand_id
1 'polypeptide(L)'
;MKHHLTRPHPDLIAGVVVILASVLLMLRAGTMPAMTALLPFAMLGALIVLSLVMIVRALMRDADPETARPDVFDSRNRFFGVCAAIGLYVAAVALIGFYTSTVIMIPAVSWAFGFRKPVPLALATAIFVGGIALIFHVLMGQDLPAEFFAR
;
A
#
# COMPACT_ATOMS: atom_id res chain seq x y z
N MET A 1 -3.54 -29.81 26.30
CA MET A 1 -3.53 -28.33 26.18
C MET A 1 -2.25 -27.79 25.51
N LYS A 2 -1.73 -28.46 24.48
CA LYS A 2 -0.55 -28.04 23.70
C LYS A 2 -0.60 -28.75 22.35
N HIS A 3 -1.16 -28.16 21.28
CA HIS A 3 -0.86 -28.57 19.90
C HIS A 3 -1.38 -27.66 18.75
N HIS A 4 -1.68 -26.38 18.99
CA HIS A 4 -2.08 -25.45 17.90
C HIS A 4 -1.05 -24.35 17.57
N LEU A 5 0.15 -24.38 18.17
CA LEU A 5 1.18 -23.33 18.01
C LEU A 5 2.06 -23.44 16.74
N THR A 6 1.80 -24.37 15.81
CA THR A 6 2.73 -24.68 14.71
C THR A 6 2.26 -24.31 13.31
N ARG A 7 1.16 -23.57 13.16
CA ARG A 7 0.88 -22.88 11.89
C ARG A 7 1.16 -21.40 12.08
N PRO A 8 2.27 -20.86 11.53
CA PRO A 8 2.47 -19.43 11.58
C PRO A 8 1.34 -18.79 10.77
N HIS A 9 0.47 -18.06 11.47
CA HIS A 9 -0.64 -17.37 10.83
C HIS A 9 -0.09 -16.41 9.79
N PRO A 10 -0.63 -16.39 8.56
CA PRO A 10 -0.14 -15.54 7.48
C PRO A 10 -0.16 -14.07 7.88
N ASP A 11 -1.12 -13.65 8.71
CA ASP A 11 -1.22 -12.29 9.24
C ASP A 11 -0.07 -11.94 10.20
N LEU A 12 0.42 -12.89 11.00
CA LEU A 12 1.55 -12.66 11.90
C LEU A 12 2.85 -12.51 11.09
N ILE A 13 3.07 -13.40 10.12
CA ILE A 13 4.22 -13.30 9.20
C ILE A 13 4.17 -11.97 8.45
N ALA A 14 3.02 -11.65 7.85
CA ALA A 14 2.83 -10.42 7.09
C ALA A 14 3.07 -9.18 7.95
N GLY A 15 2.55 -9.14 9.18
CA GLY A 15 2.76 -8.03 10.10
C GLY A 15 4.24 -7.83 10.44
N VAL A 16 4.97 -8.90 10.74
CA VAL A 16 6.41 -8.83 11.02
C VAL A 16 7.18 -8.35 9.79
N VAL A 17 6.88 -8.90 8.60
CA VAL A 17 7.53 -8.50 7.36
C VAL A 17 7.25 -7.03 7.03
N VAL A 18 6.01 -6.54 7.20
CA VAL A 18 5.67 -5.14 6.96
C VAL A 18 6.37 -4.22 7.94
N ILE A 19 6.49 -4.58 9.22
CA ILE A 19 7.25 -3.80 10.21
C ILE A 19 8.72 -3.73 9.81
N LEU A 20 9.35 -4.87 9.50
CA LEU A 20 10.75 -4.92 9.09
C LEU A 20 11.01 -4.08 7.83
N ALA A 21 10.17 -4.25 6.81
CA ALA A 21 10.25 -3.47 5.57
C ALA A 21 10.06 -1.97 5.86
N SER A 22 9.11 -1.60 6.71
CA SER A 22 8.84 -0.21 7.06
C SER A 22 10.01 0.43 7.79
N VAL A 23 10.62 -0.27 8.76
CA VAL A 23 11.82 0.20 9.47
C VAL A 23 12.99 0.36 8.51
N LEU A 24 13.24 -0.62 7.63
CA LEU A 24 14.31 -0.53 6.62
C LEU A 24 14.13 0.67 5.68
N LEU A 25 12.90 0.92 5.21
CA LEU A 25 12.58 2.08 4.38
C LEU A 25 12.70 3.39 5.16
N MET A 26 12.38 3.38 6.45
CA MET A 26 12.47 4.56 7.32
C MET A 26 13.93 4.97 7.54
N LEU A 27 14.86 4.00 7.63
CA LEU A 27 16.30 4.26 7.62
C LEU A 27 16.76 4.93 6.33
N ARG A 28 16.17 4.58 5.18
CA ARG A 28 16.43 5.25 3.90
C ARG A 28 15.81 6.64 3.82
N ALA A 29 14.61 6.81 4.36
CA ALA A 29 13.98 8.13 4.45
C ALA A 29 14.78 9.10 5.33
N GLY A 30 15.49 8.60 6.34
CA GLY A 30 16.36 9.39 7.20
C GLY A 30 17.54 10.07 6.49
N THR A 31 17.91 9.65 5.28
CA THR A 31 18.94 10.32 4.48
C THR A 31 18.39 11.42 3.57
N MET A 32 17.07 11.64 3.56
CA MET A 32 16.42 12.67 2.74
C MET A 32 16.35 14.02 3.48
N PRO A 33 16.22 15.15 2.76
CA PRO A 33 15.95 16.44 3.38
C PRO A 33 14.70 16.40 4.27
N ALA A 34 14.73 17.13 5.39
CA ALA A 34 13.69 17.05 6.43
C ALA A 34 12.26 17.25 5.91
N MET A 35 12.06 18.18 4.96
CA MET A 35 10.74 18.42 4.35
C MET A 35 10.25 17.25 3.49
N THR A 36 11.15 16.60 2.75
CA THR A 36 10.82 15.45 1.89
C THR A 36 10.64 14.18 2.70
N ALA A 37 11.34 14.06 3.84
CA ALA A 37 11.29 12.89 4.71
C ALA A 37 9.97 12.79 5.49
N LEU A 38 9.34 13.93 5.81
CA LEU A 38 8.20 14.00 6.73
C LEU A 38 7.02 13.11 6.30
N LEU A 39 6.70 13.11 5.00
CA LEU A 39 5.61 12.30 4.44
C LEU A 39 5.92 10.79 4.47
N PRO A 40 7.08 10.31 3.97
CA PRO A 40 7.51 8.92 4.16
C PRO A 40 7.49 8.46 5.63
N PHE A 41 8.03 9.26 6.55
CA PHE A 41 8.04 8.92 7.98
C PHE A 41 6.63 8.76 8.53
N ALA A 42 5.70 9.66 8.19
CA ALA A 42 4.31 9.56 8.63
C ALA A 42 3.62 8.29 8.07
N MET A 43 3.81 7.98 6.79
CA MET A 43 3.22 6.80 6.15
C MET A 43 3.80 5.49 6.73
N LEU A 44 5.13 5.41 6.88
CA LEU A 44 5.81 4.24 7.43
C LEU A 44 5.45 4.04 8.92
N GLY A 45 5.37 5.13 9.69
CA GLY A 45 4.89 5.08 11.07
C GLY A 45 3.47 4.54 11.18
N ALA A 46 2.55 5.03 10.35
CA ALA A 46 1.18 4.52 10.29
C ALA A 46 1.13 3.02 9.91
N LEU A 47 1.94 2.59 8.93
CA LEU A 47 2.04 1.17 8.56
C LEU A 47 2.55 0.30 9.71
N ILE A 48 3.54 0.77 10.48
CA ILE A 48 4.03 0.06 11.67
C ILE A 48 2.89 -0.09 12.69
N VAL A 49 2.17 1.00 13.00
CA VAL A 49 1.05 0.96 13.96
C VAL A 49 -0.04 -0.01 13.50
N LEU A 50 -0.46 0.06 12.23
CA LEU A 50 -1.47 -0.84 11.69
C LEU A 50 -1.00 -2.30 11.68
N SER A 51 0.28 -2.54 11.43
CA SER A 51 0.87 -3.90 11.47
C SER A 51 0.92 -4.45 12.89
N LEU A 52 1.22 -3.61 13.88
CA LEU A 52 1.15 -4.00 15.29
C LEU A 52 -0.28 -4.36 15.70
N VAL A 53 -1.27 -3.56 15.30
CA VAL A 53 -2.69 -3.87 15.52
C VAL A 53 -3.07 -5.21 14.88
N MET A 54 -2.58 -5.49 13.67
CA MET A 54 -2.80 -6.77 13.00
C MET A 54 -2.18 -7.95 13.77
N ILE A 55 -0.94 -7.82 14.25
CA ILE A 55 -0.27 -8.85 15.06
C ILE A 55 -1.02 -9.09 16.37
N VAL A 56 -1.37 -8.03 17.10
CA VAL A 56 -2.11 -8.14 18.37
C VAL A 56 -3.44 -8.85 18.14
N ARG A 57 -4.19 -8.50 17.09
CA ARG A 57 -5.43 -9.18 16.73
C ARG A 57 -5.22 -10.66 16.36
N ALA A 58 -4.13 -10.99 15.68
CA ALA A 58 -3.80 -12.37 15.35
C ALA A 58 -3.44 -13.19 16.60
N LEU A 59 -2.79 -12.58 17.59
CA LEU A 59 -2.44 -13.23 18.86
C LEU A 59 -3.62 -13.36 19.83
N MET A 60 -4.56 -12.41 19.82
CA MET A 60 -5.76 -12.41 20.67
C MET A 60 -6.92 -13.24 20.12
N ARG A 61 -6.75 -13.89 18.96
CA ARG A 61 -7.82 -14.66 18.32
C ARG A 61 -8.05 -15.96 19.08
N ASP A 62 -9.24 -16.10 19.65
CA ASP A 62 -9.67 -17.35 20.27
C ASP A 62 -9.76 -18.46 19.22
N ALA A 63 -9.39 -19.68 19.64
CA ALA A 63 -9.32 -20.87 18.78
C ALA A 63 -10.71 -21.43 18.39
N ASP A 64 -11.77 -20.63 18.51
CA ASP A 64 -13.13 -21.05 18.23
C ASP A 64 -13.41 -20.96 16.71
N PRO A 65 -13.56 -22.09 16.00
CA PRO A 65 -13.71 -22.12 14.55
C PRO A 65 -15.00 -21.43 14.05
N GLU A 66 -16.03 -21.25 14.89
CA GLU A 66 -17.28 -20.57 14.48
C GLU A 66 -17.18 -19.03 14.46
N THR A 67 -16.27 -18.44 15.22
CA THR A 67 -16.06 -16.96 15.26
C THR A 67 -14.80 -16.50 14.53
N ALA A 68 -14.11 -17.45 13.91
CA ALA A 68 -12.87 -17.29 13.17
C ALA A 68 -13.06 -16.32 11.97
N ARG A 69 -12.72 -15.03 12.17
CA ARG A 69 -12.70 -14.04 11.08
C ARG A 69 -11.78 -14.49 9.94
N PRO A 70 -12.09 -14.18 8.67
CA PRO A 70 -11.18 -14.49 7.55
C PRO A 70 -9.80 -13.86 7.80
N ASP A 71 -8.75 -14.60 7.47
CA ASP A 71 -7.38 -14.08 7.52
C ASP A 71 -7.25 -12.92 6.51
N VAL A 72 -6.50 -11.87 6.88
CA VAL A 72 -6.29 -10.72 5.98
C VAL A 72 -5.55 -11.18 4.70
N PHE A 73 -4.62 -12.12 4.86
CA PHE A 73 -3.85 -12.72 3.77
C PHE A 73 -4.28 -14.17 3.46
N ASP A 74 -5.58 -14.41 3.36
CA ASP A 74 -6.14 -15.75 3.08
C ASP A 74 -5.82 -16.27 1.66
N SER A 75 -5.67 -15.37 0.69
CA SER A 75 -5.47 -15.75 -0.72
C SER A 75 -4.08 -15.38 -1.24
N ARG A 76 -3.21 -16.39 -1.29
CA ARG A 76 -1.86 -16.29 -1.86
C ARG A 76 -1.84 -15.63 -3.25
N ASN A 77 -2.79 -15.97 -4.12
CA ASN A 77 -2.88 -15.37 -5.47
C ASN A 77 -3.21 -13.87 -5.43
N ARG A 78 -4.08 -13.42 -4.53
CA ARG A 78 -4.39 -11.98 -4.41
C ARG A 78 -3.20 -11.22 -3.84
N PHE A 79 -2.50 -11.79 -2.86
CA PHE A 79 -1.28 -11.19 -2.32
C PHE A 79 -0.22 -10.98 -3.41
N PHE A 80 0.14 -12.03 -4.16
CA PHE A 80 1.10 -11.90 -5.24
C PHE A 80 0.60 -10.99 -6.37
N GLY A 81 -0.71 -10.99 -6.64
CA GLY A 81 -1.32 -10.07 -7.60
C GLY A 81 -1.14 -8.60 -7.19
N VAL A 82 -1.35 -8.27 -5.92
CA VAL A 82 -1.14 -6.92 -5.38
C VAL A 82 0.34 -6.55 -5.43
N CYS A 83 1.25 -7.43 -5.00
CA CYS A 83 2.69 -7.18 -5.09
C CYS A 83 3.15 -6.94 -6.54
N ALA A 84 2.66 -7.74 -7.48
CA ALA A 84 2.94 -7.56 -8.90
C ALA A 84 2.38 -6.23 -9.43
N ALA A 85 1.16 -5.85 -9.05
CA ALA A 85 0.57 -4.58 -9.43
C ALA A 85 1.36 -3.38 -8.89
N ILE A 86 1.85 -3.45 -7.64
CA ILE A 86 2.73 -2.42 -7.07
C ILE A 86 4.05 -2.35 -7.84
N GLY A 87 4.69 -3.49 -8.11
CA GLY A 87 5.94 -3.53 -8.89
C GLY A 87 5.78 -2.97 -10.30
N LEU A 88 4.68 -3.33 -10.97
CA LEU A 88 4.34 -2.80 -12.29
C LEU A 88 4.08 -1.29 -12.24
N TYR A 89 3.41 -0.80 -11.21
CA TYR A 89 3.20 0.63 -11.00
C TYR A 89 4.52 1.38 -10.81
N VAL A 90 5.43 0.88 -9.96
CA VAL A 90 6.76 1.48 -9.78
C VAL A 90 7.53 1.55 -11.10
N ALA A 91 7.50 0.47 -11.90
CA ALA A 91 8.12 0.45 -13.21
C ALA A 91 7.46 1.46 -14.17
N ALA A 92 6.13 1.55 -14.17
CA ALA A 92 5.38 2.50 -14.99
C ALA A 92 5.73 3.94 -14.62
N VAL A 93 5.80 4.29 -13.33
CA VAL A 93 6.16 5.64 -12.88
C VAL A 93 7.54 6.06 -13.42
N ALA A 94 8.50 5.13 -13.46
CA ALA A 94 9.83 5.40 -14.02
C ALA A 94 9.86 5.57 -15.55
N LEU A 95 8.92 4.92 -16.26
CA LEU A 95 8.89 4.87 -17.73
C LEU A 95 7.99 5.96 -18.35
N ILE A 96 6.76 6.08 -17.86
CA ILE A 96 5.72 6.92 -18.47
C ILE A 96 5.33 8.15 -17.63
N GLY A 97 5.78 8.22 -16.37
CA GLY A 97 5.51 9.34 -15.46
C GLY A 97 4.50 9.00 -14.35
N PHE A 98 4.43 9.86 -13.33
CA PHE A 98 3.65 9.61 -12.13
C PHE A 98 2.13 9.72 -12.36
N TYR A 99 1.67 10.80 -13.00
CA TYR A 99 0.24 11.05 -13.17
C TYR A 99 -0.38 10.06 -14.15
N THR A 100 0.28 9.80 -15.29
CA THR A 100 -0.20 8.81 -16.28
C THR A 100 -0.27 7.42 -15.66
N SER A 101 0.76 7.00 -14.93
CA SER A 101 0.76 5.70 -14.25
C SER A 101 -0.37 5.59 -13.22
N THR A 102 -0.63 6.66 -12.47
CA THR A 102 -1.67 6.67 -11.42
C THR A 102 -3.08 6.60 -12.02
N VAL A 103 -3.34 7.36 -13.09
CA VAL A 103 -4.62 7.36 -13.82
C VAL A 103 -4.94 5.98 -14.40
N ILE A 104 -3.92 5.20 -14.78
CA ILE A 104 -4.10 3.83 -15.29
C ILE A 104 -4.24 2.83 -14.13
N MET A 105 -3.41 2.96 -13.09
CA MET A 105 -3.32 2.00 -12.00
C MET A 105 -4.60 1.96 -11.16
N ILE A 106 -5.18 3.12 -10.83
CA ILE A 106 -6.38 3.19 -9.98
C ILE A 106 -7.56 2.43 -10.61
N PRO A 107 -7.94 2.66 -11.89
CA PRO A 107 -8.96 1.88 -12.54
C PRO A 107 -8.59 0.40 -12.69
N ALA A 108 -7.35 0.09 -13.09
CA ALA A 108 -6.92 -1.29 -13.32
C ALA A 108 -7.05 -2.14 -12.04
N VAL A 109 -6.56 -1.62 -10.92
CA VAL A 109 -6.65 -2.26 -9.61
C VAL A 109 -8.10 -2.34 -9.15
N SER A 110 -8.85 -1.25 -9.24
CA SER A 110 -10.27 -1.24 -8.85
C SER A 110 -11.09 -2.27 -9.61
N TRP A 111 -10.82 -2.43 -10.92
CA TRP A 111 -11.48 -3.43 -11.75
C TRP A 111 -11.06 -4.85 -11.36
N ALA A 112 -9.79 -5.08 -11.05
CA ALA A 112 -9.28 -6.36 -10.57
C ALA A 112 -9.92 -6.77 -9.22
N PHE A 113 -10.23 -5.81 -8.36
CA PHE A 113 -10.98 -6.02 -7.11
C PHE A 113 -12.50 -6.15 -7.31
N GLY A 114 -12.99 -6.08 -8.56
CA GLY A 114 -14.40 -6.31 -8.89
C GLY A 114 -15.28 -5.07 -8.87
N PHE A 115 -14.73 -3.86 -8.75
CA PHE A 115 -15.50 -2.63 -8.87
C PHE A 115 -15.84 -2.36 -10.34
N ARG A 116 -17.13 -2.45 -10.70
CA ARG A 116 -17.59 -2.36 -12.10
C ARG A 116 -18.43 -1.12 -12.44
N LYS A 117 -18.32 -0.06 -11.64
CA LYS A 117 -19.04 1.20 -11.88
C LYS A 117 -18.08 2.24 -12.48
N PRO A 118 -18.05 2.44 -13.81
CA PRO A 118 -17.02 3.26 -14.46
C PRO A 118 -17.12 4.75 -14.11
N VAL A 119 -18.33 5.30 -13.94
CA VAL A 119 -18.53 6.72 -13.65
C VAL A 119 -18.01 7.11 -12.26
N PRO A 120 -18.41 6.43 -11.15
CA PRO A 120 -17.80 6.68 -9.85
C PRO A 120 -16.29 6.44 -9.83
N LEU A 121 -15.80 5.45 -10.60
CA LEU A 121 -14.37 5.15 -10.67
C LEU A 121 -13.57 6.26 -11.34
N ALA A 122 -14.06 6.79 -12.46
CA ALA A 122 -13.44 7.91 -13.16
C ALA A 122 -13.42 9.16 -12.28
N LEU A 123 -14.53 9.44 -11.59
CA LEU A 123 -14.63 10.58 -10.66
C LEU A 123 -13.67 10.44 -9.48
N ALA A 124 -13.61 9.26 -8.84
CA ALA A 124 -12.68 8.99 -7.75
C ALA A 124 -11.22 9.12 -8.21
N THR A 125 -10.89 8.61 -9.40
CA THR A 125 -9.55 8.72 -10.01
C THR A 125 -9.20 10.18 -10.25
N ALA A 126 -10.10 10.97 -10.84
CA ALA A 126 -9.88 12.38 -11.10
C ALA A 126 -9.70 13.21 -9.81
N ILE A 127 -10.53 12.97 -8.79
CA ILE A 127 -10.40 13.63 -7.49
C ILE A 127 -9.06 13.28 -6.82
N PHE A 128 -8.67 12.00 -6.85
CA PHE A 128 -7.43 11.56 -6.23
C PHE A 128 -6.20 12.15 -6.92
N VAL A 129 -6.11 12.00 -8.26
CA VAL A 129 -4.99 12.50 -9.06
C VAL A 129 -4.93 14.02 -9.00
N GLY A 130 -6.08 14.70 -9.12
CA GLY A 130 -6.17 16.15 -8.99
C GLY A 130 -5.80 16.65 -7.60
N GLY A 131 -6.19 15.94 -6.54
CA GLY A 131 -5.81 16.26 -5.16
C GLY A 131 -4.31 16.13 -4.94
N ILE A 132 -3.67 15.07 -5.46
CA ILE A 132 -2.22 14.93 -5.41
C ILE A 132 -1.54 16.05 -6.21
N ALA A 133 -2.02 16.36 -7.42
CA ALA A 133 -1.48 17.45 -8.22
C ALA A 133 -1.56 18.78 -7.44
N LEU A 134 -2.70 19.07 -6.81
CA LEU A 134 -2.86 20.27 -5.99
C LEU A 134 -1.85 20.31 -4.83
N ILE A 135 -1.72 19.22 -4.07
CA ILE A 135 -0.82 19.19 -2.91
C ILE A 135 0.64 19.27 -3.35
N PHE A 136 1.08 18.42 -4.27
CA PHE A 136 2.50 18.30 -4.60
C PHE A 136 2.98 19.44 -5.50
N HIS A 137 2.21 19.78 -6.53
CA HIS A 137 2.61 20.83 -7.47
C HIS A 137 2.33 22.24 -6.93
N VAL A 138 1.12 22.50 -6.43
CA VAL A 138 0.74 23.86 -6.00
C VAL A 138 1.19 24.15 -4.57
N LEU A 139 0.98 23.21 -3.64
CA LEU A 139 1.23 23.47 -2.21
C LEU A 139 2.68 23.22 -1.80
N MET A 140 3.31 22.16 -2.32
CA MET A 140 4.68 21.77 -1.96
C MET A 140 5.74 22.20 -2.99
N GLY A 141 5.35 22.63 -4.19
CA GLY A 141 6.30 22.99 -5.26
C GLY A 141 7.25 21.86 -5.63
N GLN A 142 6.82 20.59 -5.46
CA GLN A 142 7.61 19.41 -5.75
C GLN A 142 7.25 18.88 -7.13
N ASP A 143 8.27 18.69 -7.97
CA ASP A 143 8.11 18.04 -9.26
C ASP A 143 8.14 16.52 -9.08
N LEU A 144 7.05 15.88 -9.48
CA LEU A 144 6.94 14.43 -9.56
C LEU A 144 7.58 13.94 -10.87
N PRO A 145 7.94 12.64 -10.96
CA PRO A 145 8.56 12.07 -12.16
C PRO A 145 7.84 12.51 -13.43
N ALA A 146 8.59 13.22 -14.29
CA ALA A 146 8.07 13.85 -15.49
C ALA A 146 7.40 12.82 -16.39
N GLU A 147 6.26 13.23 -16.96
CA GLU A 147 5.54 12.44 -17.94
C GLU A 147 6.42 12.20 -19.17
N PHE A 148 6.26 11.03 -19.81
CA PHE A 148 7.01 10.71 -21.04
C PHE A 148 6.84 11.78 -22.13
N PHE A 149 5.69 12.44 -22.18
CA PHE A 149 5.39 13.51 -23.15
C PHE A 149 5.99 14.87 -22.79
N ALA A 150 6.50 15.04 -21.57
CA ALA A 150 7.08 16.29 -21.06
C ALA A 150 8.60 16.20 -20.86
N ARG A 151 9.23 15.11 -21.32
CA ARG A 151 10.70 14.94 -21.36
C ARG A 151 11.32 15.58 -22.59
#